data_AF-A0A0Q3M4C0-F1
#
_entry.id   AF-A0A0Q3M4C0-F1
#
_cell.length_a   1.000
_cell.length_b   1.000
_cell.length_c   1.000
_cell.angle_alpha   90.00
_cell.angle_beta   90.00
_cell.angle_gamma   90.00
#
_symmetry.space_group_name_H-M   'P 1'
#
loop_
_entity.id
_entity.type
_entity.pdbx_description
1 polymer ?
#
loop_
_entity_poly.entity_id
_entity_poly.type
_entity_poly.pdbx_seq_one_letter_code
_entity_poly.pdbx_strand_id
1 'polypeptide(L)' 'RFPFAGQALEPTWITARQIEAGRRAITRYARRGGKIWVRIFCDKPVTLRPTETRMGSGKGSPEYWVAVVKPGRIL' A
#
# COMPACT_ATOMS: atom_id res chain seq x y z
N ARG A 1 -11.15 -13.20 23.07
CA ARG A 1 -10.23 -13.44 21.92
C ARG A 1 -9.54 -12.12 21.61
N PHE A 2 -8.24 -11.99 21.90
CA PHE A 2 -7.52 -10.73 21.76
C PHE A 2 -7.28 -10.39 20.27
N PRO A 3 -7.46 -9.12 19.84
CA PRO A 3 -7.17 -8.70 18.49
C PRO A 3 -5.66 -8.63 18.24
N PHE A 4 -5.22 -9.01 17.03
CA PHE A 4 -3.84 -8.88 16.56
C PHE A 4 -3.76 -7.82 15.45
N ALA A 5 -2.60 -7.18 15.31
CA ALA A 5 -2.37 -6.17 14.28
C ALA A 5 -0.91 -6.16 13.81
N GLY A 6 -0.69 -5.80 12.54
CA GLY A 6 0.65 -5.56 12.00
C GLY A 6 1.04 -4.09 12.14
N GLN A 7 2.22 -3.83 12.70
CA GLN A 7 2.78 -2.48 12.85
C GLN A 7 3.97 -2.30 11.90
N ALA A 8 4.03 -1.15 11.23
CA ALA A 8 5.19 -0.78 10.44
C ALA A 8 6.37 -0.44 11.35
N LEU A 9 7.51 -1.09 11.13
CA LEU A 9 8.75 -0.81 11.87
C LEU A 9 9.57 0.30 11.22
N GLU A 10 9.45 0.45 9.89
CA GLU A 10 10.23 1.37 9.08
C GLU A 10 9.33 2.25 8.22
N PRO A 11 9.80 3.44 7.82
CA PRO A 11 9.06 4.28 6.88
C PRO A 11 9.06 3.62 5.49
N THR A 12 7.88 3.47 4.90
CA THR A 12 7.75 2.86 3.57
C THR A 12 6.54 3.38 2.82
N TRP A 13 6.56 3.27 1.49
CA TRP A 13 5.40 3.51 0.65
C TRP A 13 4.76 2.18 0.28
N ILE A 14 3.48 2.04 0.60
CA ILE A 14 2.72 0.83 0.29
C ILE A 14 1.76 1.13 -0.85
N THR A 15 1.89 0.41 -1.95
CA THR A 15 1.00 0.51 -3.11
C THR A 15 -0.35 -0.15 -2.83
N ALA A 16 -1.41 0.29 -3.51
CA ALA A 16 -2.73 -0.34 -3.43
C ALA A 16 -2.69 -1.85 -3.76
N ARG A 17 -1.82 -2.24 -4.70
CA ARG A 17 -1.61 -3.64 -5.09
C ARG A 17 -1.03 -4.49 -3.95
N GLN A 18 -0.08 -3.95 -3.18
CA GLN A 18 0.50 -4.63 -2.02
C GLN A 18 -0.52 -4.81 -0.88
N ILE A 19 -1.35 -3.80 -0.62
CA ILE A 19 -2.45 -3.89 0.38
C ILE A 19 -3.39 -5.05 0.02
N GLU A 20 -3.83 -5.12 -1.24
CA GLU A 20 -4.74 -6.17 -1.69
C GLU A 20 -4.08 -7.55 -1.69
N ALA A 21 -2.80 -7.64 -2.08
CA ALA A 21 -2.03 -8.87 -2.00
C ALA A 21 -1.95 -9.39 -0.55
N GLY A 22 -1.66 -8.52 0.41
CA GLY A 22 -1.65 -8.84 1.84
C GLY A 22 -3.01 -9.29 2.34
N ARG A 23 -4.08 -8.55 2.04
CA ARG A 23 -5.47 -8.91 2.41
C ARG A 23 -5.86 -10.28 1.86
N ARG A 24 -5.57 -10.56 0.59
CA ARG A 24 -5.82 -11.86 -0.04
C ARG A 24 -5.04 -12.98 0.65
N ALA A 25 -3.76 -12.76 0.96
CA ALA A 25 -2.95 -13.74 1.67
C ALA A 25 -3.53 -14.08 3.04
N ILE A 26 -3.83 -13.06 3.87
CA ILE A 26 -4.43 -13.26 5.21
C ILE A 26 -5.78 -13.98 5.09
N THR A 27 -6.63 -13.59 4.13
CA THR A 27 -7.95 -14.21 3.93
C THR A 27 -7.83 -15.70 3.59
N ARG A 28 -6.83 -16.10 2.79
CA ARG A 28 -6.57 -17.51 2.47
C ARG A 28 -6.14 -18.30 3.70
N TYR A 29 -5.20 -17.77 4.50
CA TYR A 29 -4.74 -18.44 5.72
C TYR A 29 -5.83 -18.53 6.79
N ALA A 30 -6.65 -17.50 6.91
CA ALA A 30 -7.75 -17.46 7.88
C ALA A 30 -8.95 -18.34 7.47
N ARG A 31 -8.92 -19.01 6.30
CA ARG A 31 -10.01 -19.86 5.76
C ARG A 31 -11.38 -19.17 5.79
N ARG A 32 -11.41 -17.86 5.49
CA ARG A 32 -12.60 -16.98 5.57
C ARG A 32 -13.21 -16.82 6.98
N GLY A 33 -12.51 -17.23 8.04
CA GLY A 33 -12.89 -16.97 9.42
C GLY A 33 -12.32 -15.64 9.94
N GLY A 34 -13.11 -14.90 10.71
CA GLY A 34 -12.67 -13.66 11.36
C GLY A 34 -12.79 -12.40 10.49
N LYS A 35 -12.75 -11.23 11.15
CA LYS A 35 -12.81 -9.92 10.49
C LYS A 35 -11.39 -9.39 10.26
N ILE A 36 -11.10 -8.96 9.05
CA ILE A 36 -9.82 -8.33 8.67
C ILE A 36 -10.11 -6.84 8.43
N TRP A 37 -9.27 -5.98 8.99
CA TRP A 37 -9.38 -4.53 8.83
C TRP A 37 -8.11 -4.02 8.13
N VAL A 38 -8.28 -3.13 7.16
CA VAL A 38 -7.19 -2.38 6.53
C VAL A 38 -7.26 -0.97 7.09
N ARG A 39 -6.17 -0.47 7.68
CA ARG A 39 -6.13 0.82 8.38
C ARG A 39 -5.40 1.92 7.62
N ILE A 40 -4.89 1.60 6.43
CA ILE A 40 -4.23 2.54 5.52
C ILE A 40 -5.01 2.69 4.23
N PHE A 41 -4.96 3.89 3.64
CA PHE A 41 -5.60 4.22 2.37
C PHE A 41 -4.56 4.84 1.43
N CYS A 42 -4.67 4.56 0.14
CA CYS A 42 -3.75 5.06 -0.87
C CYS A 42 -4.26 6.37 -1.46
N ASP A 43 -3.82 7.49 -0.89
CA ASP A 43 -4.23 8.86 -1.23
C ASP A 43 -3.14 9.68 -1.93
N LYS A 44 -1.92 9.16 -2.05
CA LYS A 44 -0.82 9.85 -2.72
C LYS A 44 -0.63 9.33 -4.15
N PRO A 45 -0.84 10.14 -5.19
CA PRO A 45 -0.55 9.75 -6.56
C PRO A 45 0.95 9.78 -6.81
N VAL A 46 1.46 8.75 -7.50
CA VAL A 46 2.83 8.67 -7.99
C VAL A 46 2.81 8.71 -9.50
N THR A 47 3.54 9.68 -10.06
CA THR A 47 3.67 9.88 -11.50
C THR A 47 4.92 9.18 -12.00
N LEU A 48 4.83 8.49 -13.13
CA LEU A 48 5.97 7.91 -13.81
C LEU A 48 6.06 8.47 -15.22
N ARG A 49 7.27 8.64 -15.73
CA ARG A 49 7.50 8.94 -17.15
C ARG A 49 7.95 7.68 -17.85
N PRO A 50 7.50 7.43 -19.10
CA PRO A 50 8.04 6.36 -19.92
C PRO A 50 9.54 6.55 -20.13
N THR A 51 10.28 5.44 -20.10
CA THR A 51 11.75 5.40 -20.22
C THR A 51 12.27 5.99 -21.53
N GLU A 52 11.43 6.06 -22.57
CA GLU A 52 11.81 6.55 -23.90
C GLU A 52 11.77 8.09 -24.04
N THR A 53 11.36 8.81 -22.99
CA THR A 53 11.22 10.28 -23.04
C THR A 53 12.44 11.01 -22.50
N ARG A 54 12.88 12.07 -23.20
CA ARG A 54 13.95 12.97 -22.72
C ARG A 54 13.46 13.85 -21.57
N MET A 55 14.39 14.31 -20.75
CA MET A 55 14.10 15.26 -19.66
C MET A 55 13.66 16.62 -20.24
N GLY A 56 12.69 17.28 -19.58
CA GLY A 56 12.26 18.65 -19.92
C GLY A 56 10.76 18.87 -20.03
N SER A 57 9.95 17.82 -20.23
CA SER A 57 8.53 17.98 -20.62
C SER A 57 7.49 17.99 -19.47
N GLY A 58 7.85 18.41 -18.25
CA GLY A 58 6.90 18.48 -17.11
C GLY A 58 6.49 17.13 -16.48
N LYS A 59 5.81 17.14 -15.33
CA LYS A 59 5.48 15.89 -14.60
C LYS A 59 4.61 14.94 -15.44
N GLY A 60 4.89 13.64 -15.40
CA GLY A 60 4.08 12.62 -16.08
C GLY A 60 2.70 12.44 -15.44
N SER A 61 1.83 11.65 -16.08
CA SER A 61 0.52 11.28 -15.52
C SER A 61 0.66 10.39 -14.28
N PRO A 62 -0.29 10.44 -13.31
CA PRO A 62 -0.33 9.50 -12.19
C PRO A 62 -0.47 8.06 -12.71
N GLU A 63 0.45 7.18 -12.31
CA GLU A 63 0.43 5.76 -12.70
C GLU A 63 -0.12 4.87 -11.59
N TYR A 64 0.24 5.14 -10.34
CA TYR A 64 -0.24 4.38 -9.19
C TYR A 64 -0.40 5.23 -7.93
N TRP A 65 -1.13 4.69 -6.96
CA TRP A 65 -1.37 5.33 -5.67
C TRP A 65 -0.65 4.58 -4.56
N VAL A 66 -0.10 5.36 -3.62
CA VAL A 66 0.62 4.84 -2.46
C VAL A 66 0.04 5.41 -1.17
N ALA A 67 0.13 4.62 -0.10
CA ALA A 67 -0.03 5.08 1.26
C ALA A 67 1.37 5.36 1.83
N VAL A 68 1.57 6.54 2.42
CA VAL A 68 2.82 6.87 3.12
C VAL A 68 2.71 6.37 4.55
N VAL A 69 3.57 5.42 4.92
CA VAL A 69 3.58 4.79 6.23
C VAL A 69 4.81 5.22 7.01
N LYS A 70 4.61 5.59 8.28
CA LYS A 70 5.67 5.91 9.24
C LYS A 70 5.83 4.76 10.25
N PRO A 71 7.01 4.62 10.88
CA PRO A 71 7.20 3.70 12.00
C PRO A 71 6.11 3.87 13.06
N GLY A 72 5.65 2.75 13.62
CA GLY A 72 4.60 2.72 14.63
C GLY A 72 3.16 2.68 14.08
N ARG A 73 2.96 2.89 12.77
CA ARG A 73 1.62 2.87 12.16
C ARG A 73 1.06 1.45 12.07
N ILE A 74 -0.19 1.27 12.48
CA ILE A 74 -0.94 0.03 12.27
C ILE A 74 -1.47 -0.01 10.84
N LEU A 75 -1.22 -1.13 10.14
CA LEU A 75 -1.59 -1.39 8.76
C LEU A 75 -3.01 -1.94 8.62
#